data_AF-K4HXM3-F1
#
_entry.id   AF-K4HXM3-F1
#
_cell.length_a   1.000
_cell.length_b   1.000
_cell.length_c   1.000
_cell.angle_alpha   90.00
_cell.angle_beta   90.00
_cell.angle_gamma   90.00
#
_symmetry.space_group_name_H-M   'P 1'
#
loop_
_entity.id
_entity.type
_entity.pdbx_description
1 polymer ?
#
loop_
_entity_poly.entity_id
_entity_poly.type
_entity_poly.pdbx_seq_one_letter_code
_entity_poly.pdbx_strand_id
1 'polypeptide(L)' 'MSVINFTGSSGPLVKVCGLQSTEAAECALDSDADLLGIICVPNRKRTIDPVIARKI' A
#
# COMPACT_ATOMS: atom_id res chain seq x y z
N MET A 1 -23.16 -10.94 -3.51
CA MET A 1 -21.92 -11.74 -3.63
C MET A 1 -21.25 -11.34 -4.94
N SER A 2 -20.54 -10.21 -4.95
CA SER A 2 -19.76 -9.82 -6.14
C SER A 2 -18.51 -10.70 -6.19
N VAL A 3 -18.46 -11.58 -7.17
CA VAL A 3 -17.23 -12.26 -7.56
C VAL A 3 -16.29 -11.21 -8.11
N ILE A 4 -15.30 -10.80 -7.32
CA ILE A 4 -14.21 -9.97 -7.81
C ILE A 4 -13.39 -10.85 -8.76
N ASN A 5 -13.53 -10.61 -10.06
CA ASN A 5 -12.68 -11.23 -11.07
C ASN A 5 -11.27 -10.68 -10.91
N PHE A 6 -10.38 -11.46 -10.27
CA PHE A 6 -8.96 -11.17 -10.23
C PHE A 6 -8.35 -11.53 -11.60
N THR A 7 -8.55 -10.65 -12.59
CA THR A 7 -7.71 -10.65 -13.78
C THR A 7 -6.38 -10.07 -13.34
N GLY A 8 -5.38 -10.92 -13.08
CA GLY A 8 -4.02 -10.44 -12.88
C GLY A 8 -3.67 -9.53 -14.06
N SER A 9 -3.37 -8.26 -13.77
CA SER A 9 -3.02 -7.27 -14.78
C SER A 9 -1.88 -7.82 -15.64
N SER A 10 -2.04 -7.80 -16.96
CA SER A 10 -0.98 -8.15 -17.91
C SER A 10 0.13 -7.09 -18.00
N GLY A 11 0.10 -6.09 -17.11
CA GLY A 11 1.09 -5.02 -16.98
C GLY A 11 2.18 -5.31 -15.95
N PRO A 12 3.15 -4.39 -15.79
CA PRO A 12 4.16 -4.49 -14.74
C PRO A 12 3.51 -4.37 -13.36
N LEU A 13 4.04 -5.12 -12.38
CA LEU A 13 3.63 -4.96 -10.99
C LEU A 13 4.05 -3.58 -10.45
N VAL A 14 3.09 -2.82 -9.94
CA VAL A 14 3.30 -1.48 -9.39
C VAL A 14 3.26 -1.54 -7.87
N LYS A 15 4.33 -1.04 -7.24
CA LYS A 15 4.45 -0.92 -5.78
C LYS A 15 4.58 0.54 -5.33
N VAL A 16 3.66 1.00 -4.49
CA VAL A 16 3.74 2.31 -3.85
C VAL A 16 4.34 2.15 -2.45
N CYS A 17 5.51 2.74 -2.22
CA CYS A 17 6.34 2.48 -1.04
C CYS A 17 6.50 3.70 -0.13
N GLY A 18 6.56 3.46 1.18
CA GLY A 18 6.75 4.47 2.23
C GLY A 18 5.49 5.27 2.51
N LEU A 19 4.34 4.60 2.50
CA LEU A 19 3.06 5.16 2.92
C LEU A 19 3.07 5.42 4.43
N GLN A 20 2.38 6.50 4.84
CA GLN A 20 2.39 6.99 6.22
C GLN A 20 0.98 7.28 6.77
N SER A 21 -0.06 7.11 5.96
CA SER A 21 -1.45 7.29 6.37
C SER A 21 -2.39 6.39 5.57
N THR A 22 -3.60 6.19 6.10
CA THR A 22 -4.71 5.45 5.48
C THR A 22 -5.13 6.07 4.15
N GLU A 23 -5.21 7.39 4.09
CA GLU A 23 -5.66 8.12 2.90
C GLU A 23 -4.67 7.95 1.74
N ALA A 24 -3.36 7.88 2.04
CA ALA A 24 -2.34 7.63 1.03
C ALA A 24 -2.38 6.18 0.52
N ALA A 25 -2.75 5.22 1.38
CA ALA A 25 -2.94 3.83 0.99
C ALA A 25 -4.19 3.67 0.10
N GLU A 26 -5.30 4.29 0.49
CA GLU A 26 -6.54 4.35 -0.31
C GLU A 26 -6.28 4.95 -1.69
N CYS A 27 -5.62 6.11 -1.76
CA CYS A 27 -5.27 6.75 -3.04
C CYS A 27 -4.40 5.85 -3.93
N ALA A 28 -3.48 5.07 -3.35
CA ALA A 28 -2.66 4.12 -4.10
C ALA A 28 -3.48 2.95 -4.65
N LEU A 29 -4.43 2.42 -3.87
CA LEU A 29 -5.34 1.36 -4.31
C LEU A 29 -6.28 1.85 -5.41
N ASP A 30 -6.85 3.05 -5.25
CA ASP A 30 -7.71 3.69 -6.25
C ASP A 30 -6.96 4.00 -7.56
N SER A 31 -5.62 4.03 -7.51
CA SER A 31 -4.72 4.21 -8.66
C SER A 31 -4.18 2.89 -9.21
N ASP A 32 -4.80 1.75 -8.89
CA ASP A 32 -4.44 0.41 -9.37
C ASP A 32 -3.04 -0.08 -8.95
N ALA A 33 -2.56 0.32 -7.76
CA ALA A 33 -1.32 -0.26 -7.22
C ALA A 33 -1.52 -1.73 -6.79
N ASP A 34 -0.65 -2.64 -7.27
CA ASP A 34 -0.69 -4.04 -6.88
C ASP A 34 -0.20 -4.26 -5.44
N LEU A 35 0.78 -3.45 -5.00
CA LEU A 35 1.45 -3.61 -3.72
C LEU A 35 1.61 -2.27 -2.99
N LEU A 36 1.37 -2.31 -1.69
CA LEU A 36 1.62 -1.20 -0.77
C LEU A 36 2.85 -1.50 0.10
N GLY A 37 3.60 -0.47 0.48
CA GLY A 37 4.75 -0.60 1.35
C GLY A 37 4.78 0.46 2.44
N ILE A 38 4.93 0.01 3.69
CA ILE A 38 5.14 0.87 4.86
C ILE A 38 6.55 0.63 5.38
N ILE A 39 7.21 1.68 5.87
CA ILE A 39 8.57 1.58 6.39
C ILE A 39 8.50 1.55 7.93
N CYS A 40 8.72 0.38 8.52
CA CYS A 40 8.82 0.22 9.98
C CYS A 40 10.26 0.19 10.50
N VAL A 41 11.25 0.39 9.62
CA VAL A 41 12.66 0.39 9.97
C VAL A 41 13.02 1.73 10.64
N PRO A 42 13.65 1.73 11.83
CA PRO A 42 14.04 2.96 12.53
C PRO A 42 14.92 3.89 11.70
N ASN A 43 14.89 5.19 12.02
CA ASN A 43 15.75 6.23 11.46
C ASN A 43 15.61 6.44 9.94
N ARG A 44 14.44 6.13 9.38
CA ARG A 44 14.06 6.54 8.01
C ARG A 44 13.12 7.73 8.06
N LYS A 45 13.23 8.64 7.09
CA LYS A 45 12.35 9.83 6.98
C LYS A 45 10.85 9.49 7.05
N ARG A 46 10.48 8.31 6.54
CA ARG A 46 9.09 7.82 6.45
C ARG A 46 8.81 6.66 7.42
N THR A 47 9.55 6.57 8.53
CA THR A 47 9.33 5.52 9.55
C THR A 47 7.96 5.67 10.18
N ILE A 48 7.23 4.56 10.31
CA ILE A 48 5.96 4.48 11.04
C ILE A 48 6.09 3.37 12.09
N ASP A 49 5.52 3.57 13.27
CA ASP A 49 5.44 2.55 14.30
C ASP A 49 4.60 1.34 13.80
N PRO A 50 5.02 0.08 14.00
CA PRO A 50 4.27 -1.09 13.54
C PRO A 50 2.80 -1.14 14.00
N VAL A 51 2.48 -0.57 15.16
CA VAL A 51 1.11 -0.45 15.68
C VAL A 51 0.27 0.52 14.86
N ILE A 52 0.86 1.61 14.37
CA ILE A 52 0.22 2.55 13.45
C ILE A 52 0.14 1.92 12.05
N ALA A 53 1.21 1.27 11.59
CA ALA A 53 1.26 0.61 10.29
C ALA A 53 0.15 -0.42 10.10
N ARG A 54 -0.26 -1.13 11.15
CA ARG A 54 -1.39 -2.09 11.10
C ARG A 54 -2.75 -1.44 10.83
N LYS A 55 -2.89 -0.13 11.07
CA LYS A 55 -4.15 0.61 10.82
C LYS A 55 -4.23 1.16 9.39
N ILE A 56 -3.11 1.16 8.68
CA ILE A 56 -2.97 1.56 7.28
C ILE A 56 -3.15 0.31 6.42
#